data_AF-A0A844ED81-F1
#
_entry.id   AF-A0A844ED81-F1
#
_cell.length_a   1.000
_cell.length_b   1.000
_cell.length_c   1.000
_cell.angle_alpha   90.00
_cell.angle_beta   90.00
_cell.angle_gamma   90.00
#
_symmetry.space_group_name_H-M   'P 1'
#
loop_
_entity.id
_entity.type
_entity.pdbx_description
1 polymer ?
#
loop_
_entity_poly.entity_id
_entity_poly.type
_entity_poly.pdbx_seq_one_letter_code
_entity_poly.pdbx_strand_id
1 'polypeptide(L)'
;PQNVAWHAGNWYINSHSIGIEHEGYATVGGFWYTENMYRSSAALVKYLANQYDIPLDRQHIIGHDNVPGLTPAAQKTMHWDPGTYWNWDHYFSLMGVNLRQNQGRTDSSIITITPDSQHNLTADSGEKVTDAGVNLPLAGSNFVYLYQQPSFSSSLIADKDFSSGQSGTTEKDDWGDKAVFGQQ
;
A
#
# COMPACT_ATOMS: atom_id res chain seq x y z
N PRO A 1 -22.72 -10.05 -13.93
CA PRO A 1 -21.41 -9.81 -14.58
C PRO A 1 -20.91 -11.12 -15.22
N GLN A 2 -20.04 -11.05 -16.23
CA GLN A 2 -19.44 -12.22 -16.90
C GLN A 2 -17.92 -12.17 -16.71
N ASN A 3 -17.25 -13.33 -16.65
CA ASN A 3 -15.78 -13.45 -16.51
C ASN A 3 -15.21 -12.72 -15.28
N VAL A 4 -15.87 -12.86 -14.13
CA VAL A 4 -15.44 -12.24 -12.87
C VAL A 4 -14.48 -13.15 -12.13
N ALA A 5 -13.31 -12.63 -11.76
CA ALA A 5 -12.35 -13.34 -10.93
C ALA A 5 -12.74 -13.30 -9.44
N TRP A 6 -12.26 -14.27 -8.66
CA TRP A 6 -12.33 -14.27 -7.20
C TRP A 6 -10.95 -13.97 -6.64
N HIS A 7 -10.61 -12.70 -6.46
CA HIS A 7 -9.23 -12.29 -6.17
C HIS A 7 -9.11 -11.33 -4.98
N ALA A 8 -10.10 -10.46 -4.75
CA ALA A 8 -9.99 -9.39 -3.76
C ALA A 8 -10.63 -9.70 -2.40
N GLY A 9 -11.30 -10.85 -2.21
CA GLY A 9 -12.04 -11.14 -0.97
C GLY A 9 -13.31 -10.29 -0.74
N ASN A 10 -13.61 -9.37 -1.68
CA ASN A 10 -14.79 -8.52 -1.66
C ASN A 10 -15.50 -8.61 -3.03
N TRP A 11 -16.76 -9.06 -3.05
CA TRP A 11 -17.49 -9.29 -4.31
C TRP A 11 -17.75 -8.02 -5.11
N TYR A 12 -17.95 -6.88 -4.44
CA TYR A 12 -18.09 -5.60 -5.13
C TYR A 12 -16.81 -5.28 -5.89
N ILE A 13 -15.64 -5.36 -5.24
CA ILE A 13 -14.35 -5.13 -5.90
C ILE A 13 -14.10 -6.16 -7.00
N ASN A 14 -14.30 -7.45 -6.74
CA ASN A 14 -14.13 -8.52 -7.74
C ASN A 14 -14.91 -8.22 -9.04
N SER A 15 -16.15 -7.74 -8.91
CA SER A 15 -17.03 -7.48 -10.06
C SER A 15 -16.76 -6.17 -10.79
N HIS A 16 -15.88 -5.30 -10.26
CA HIS A 16 -15.59 -3.96 -10.78
C HIS A 16 -14.09 -3.69 -10.96
N SER A 17 -13.22 -4.69 -10.85
CA SER A 17 -11.77 -4.51 -10.94
C SER A 17 -11.10 -5.61 -11.76
N ILE A 18 -9.83 -5.37 -12.10
CA ILE A 18 -8.94 -6.33 -12.74
C ILE A 18 -7.85 -6.65 -11.72
N GLY A 19 -7.71 -7.93 -11.35
CA GLY A 19 -6.63 -8.40 -10.50
C GLY A 19 -5.33 -8.60 -11.28
N ILE A 20 -4.21 -8.14 -10.72
CA ILE A 20 -2.86 -8.37 -11.26
C ILE A 20 -2.00 -8.89 -10.10
N GLU A 21 -1.38 -10.04 -10.29
CA GLU A 21 -0.54 -10.70 -9.29
C GLU A 21 0.94 -10.47 -9.59
N HIS A 22 1.72 -10.26 -8.53
CA HIS A 22 3.17 -10.15 -8.58
C HIS A 22 3.79 -11.31 -7.80
N GLU A 23 4.68 -12.07 -8.43
CA GLU A 23 5.35 -13.17 -7.73
C GLU A 23 6.24 -12.65 -6.60
N GLY A 24 6.20 -13.32 -5.45
CA GLY A 24 7.16 -13.07 -4.40
C GLY A 24 6.65 -13.31 -2.99
N TYR A 25 7.52 -13.01 -2.04
CA TYR A 25 7.20 -13.02 -0.61
C TYR A 25 7.36 -11.62 -0.07
N ALA A 26 6.28 -11.06 0.47
CA ALA A 26 6.21 -9.69 0.97
C ALA A 26 7.05 -9.43 2.25
N THR A 27 7.79 -10.43 2.75
CA THR A 27 8.59 -10.34 3.99
C THR A 27 10.11 -10.40 3.77
N VAL A 28 10.56 -10.68 2.53
CA VAL A 28 11.98 -10.97 2.24
C VAL A 28 12.70 -9.74 1.67
N GLY A 29 12.26 -8.55 2.06
CA GLY A 29 12.76 -7.29 1.51
C GLY A 29 12.33 -7.05 0.06
N GLY A 30 12.81 -5.95 -0.53
CA GLY A 30 12.56 -5.60 -1.95
C GLY A 30 13.18 -6.55 -2.98
N PHE A 31 13.71 -7.70 -2.57
CA PHE A 31 14.39 -8.66 -3.43
C PHE A 31 13.48 -9.24 -4.53
N TRP A 32 12.22 -9.53 -4.19
CA TRP A 32 11.27 -10.15 -5.12
C TRP A 32 10.73 -9.18 -6.18
N TYR A 33 10.65 -7.89 -5.85
CA TYR A 33 10.11 -6.88 -6.74
C TYR A 33 11.19 -6.36 -7.68
N THR A 34 11.53 -7.19 -8.67
CA THR A 34 12.55 -6.86 -9.66
C THR A 34 12.11 -5.71 -10.57
N GLU A 35 13.09 -4.99 -11.11
CA GLU A 35 12.83 -3.93 -12.09
C GLU A 35 12.06 -4.43 -13.33
N ASN A 36 12.35 -5.66 -13.77
CA ASN A 36 11.65 -6.27 -14.90
C ASN A 36 10.17 -6.50 -14.58
N MET A 37 9.85 -6.91 -13.35
CA MET A 37 8.49 -7.10 -12.88
C MET A 37 7.76 -5.75 -12.83
N TYR A 38 8.36 -4.73 -12.21
CA TYR A 38 7.79 -3.39 -12.16
C TYR A 38 7.49 -2.84 -13.57
N ARG A 39 8.45 -2.91 -14.50
CA ARG A 39 8.28 -2.43 -15.87
C ARG A 39 7.20 -3.18 -16.64
N SER A 40 7.21 -4.51 -16.55
CA SER A 40 6.22 -5.35 -17.24
C SER A 40 4.81 -5.08 -16.71
N SER A 41 4.67 -5.01 -15.40
CA SER A 41 3.38 -4.74 -14.75
C SER A 41 2.90 -3.31 -15.03
N ALA A 42 3.76 -2.30 -14.93
CA ALA A 42 3.40 -0.92 -15.21
C ALA A 42 2.96 -0.73 -16.67
N ALA A 43 3.62 -1.40 -17.61
CA ALA A 43 3.21 -1.38 -19.02
C ALA A 43 1.83 -2.02 -19.21
N LEU A 44 1.55 -3.15 -18.54
CA LEU A 44 0.25 -3.80 -18.58
C LEU A 44 -0.85 -2.92 -17.97
N VAL A 45 -0.64 -2.36 -16.78
CA VAL A 45 -1.62 -1.48 -16.13
C VAL A 45 -1.88 -0.24 -16.98
N LYS A 46 -0.84 0.39 -17.52
CA LYS A 46 -0.99 1.55 -18.42
C LYS A 46 -1.82 1.20 -19.65
N TYR A 47 -1.60 0.03 -20.24
CA TYR A 47 -2.40 -0.45 -21.36
C TYR A 47 -3.87 -0.64 -20.96
N LEU A 48 -4.14 -1.39 -19.89
CA LEU A 48 -5.50 -1.67 -19.41
C LEU A 48 -6.24 -0.39 -19.00
N ALA A 49 -5.55 0.52 -18.32
CA ALA A 49 -6.10 1.81 -17.93
C ALA A 49 -6.54 2.62 -19.14
N ASN A 50 -5.72 2.66 -20.20
CA ASN A 50 -6.09 3.31 -21.45
C ASN A 50 -7.23 2.59 -22.19
N GLN A 51 -7.30 1.25 -22.14
CA GLN A 51 -8.39 0.50 -22.80
C GLN A 51 -9.74 0.71 -22.10
N TYR A 52 -9.75 0.83 -20.78
CA TYR A 52 -10.97 0.85 -19.96
C TYR A 52 -11.27 2.20 -19.32
N ASP A 53 -10.53 3.27 -19.71
CA ASP A 53 -10.68 4.62 -19.19
C ASP A 53 -10.56 4.69 -17.65
N ILE A 54 -9.56 3.97 -17.10
CA ILE A 54 -9.29 3.93 -15.66
C ILE A 54 -8.25 5.01 -15.34
N PRO A 55 -8.54 5.97 -14.45
CA PRO A 55 -7.55 6.95 -14.01
C PRO A 55 -6.33 6.27 -13.39
N LEU A 56 -5.13 6.74 -13.75
CA LEU A 56 -3.89 6.29 -13.13
C LEU A 56 -3.64 7.09 -11.84
N ASP A 57 -4.42 6.78 -10.81
CA ASP A 57 -4.30 7.33 -9.46
C ASP A 57 -4.45 6.22 -8.40
N ARG A 58 -4.35 6.59 -7.11
CA ARG A 58 -4.47 5.64 -5.99
C ARG A 58 -5.90 5.36 -5.55
N GLN A 59 -6.90 5.97 -6.18
CA GLN A 59 -8.31 5.60 -5.99
C GLN A 59 -8.70 4.42 -6.90
N HIS A 60 -7.98 4.23 -8.01
CA HIS A 60 -8.28 3.21 -9.00
C HIS A 60 -7.19 2.13 -9.14
N ILE A 61 -5.92 2.48 -8.92
CA ILE A 61 -4.83 1.53 -8.84
C ILE A 61 -4.52 1.31 -7.36
N ILE A 62 -5.15 0.29 -6.78
CA ILE A 62 -5.14 -0.01 -5.35
C ILE A 62 -4.31 -1.26 -5.02
N GLY A 63 -3.79 -1.34 -3.80
CA GLY A 63 -3.28 -2.61 -3.27
C GLY A 63 -4.41 -3.42 -2.64
N HIS A 64 -4.15 -4.68 -2.31
CA HIS A 64 -5.11 -5.51 -1.58
C HIS A 64 -5.30 -4.99 -0.15
N ASP A 65 -4.26 -4.36 0.41
CA ASP A 65 -4.28 -3.58 1.66
C ASP A 65 -5.33 -2.45 1.69
N ASN A 66 -5.77 -1.95 0.54
CA ASN A 66 -6.84 -0.94 0.44
C ASN A 66 -8.23 -1.54 0.19
N VAL A 67 -8.35 -2.85 0.01
CA VAL A 67 -9.66 -3.50 -0.19
C VAL A 67 -10.37 -3.65 1.16
N PRO A 68 -11.57 -3.09 1.33
CA PRO A 68 -12.29 -3.20 2.58
C PRO A 68 -12.85 -4.62 2.76
N GLY A 69 -12.75 -5.11 3.99
CA GLY A 69 -13.50 -6.26 4.46
C GLY A 69 -15.00 -6.01 4.38
N LEU A 70 -15.77 -7.09 4.17
CA LEU A 70 -17.23 -7.00 4.07
C LEU A 70 -17.90 -6.52 5.37
N THR A 71 -17.19 -6.65 6.49
CA THR A 71 -17.56 -6.14 7.81
C THR A 71 -16.31 -5.70 8.56
N PRO A 72 -16.42 -4.87 9.61
CA PRO A 72 -15.28 -4.52 10.46
C PRO A 72 -14.52 -5.76 10.99
N ALA A 73 -15.25 -6.80 11.43
CA ALA A 73 -14.64 -8.04 11.93
C ALA A 73 -13.89 -8.85 10.85
N ALA A 74 -14.21 -8.65 9.58
CA ALA A 74 -13.57 -9.32 8.45
C ALA A 74 -12.34 -8.55 7.94
N GLN A 75 -12.13 -7.31 8.36
CA GLN A 75 -11.02 -6.47 7.86
C GLN A 75 -9.65 -7.13 8.10
N LYS A 76 -9.41 -7.62 9.32
CA LYS A 76 -8.16 -8.33 9.68
C LYS A 76 -7.92 -9.64 8.91
N THR A 77 -8.90 -10.15 8.18
CA THR A 77 -8.77 -11.36 7.35
C THR A 77 -8.52 -11.04 5.88
N MET A 78 -8.57 -9.75 5.51
CA MET A 78 -8.18 -9.30 4.19
C MET A 78 -6.68 -9.49 4.01
N HIS A 79 -6.24 -9.53 2.75
CA HIS A 79 -4.82 -9.54 2.47
C HIS A 79 -4.24 -8.14 2.55
N TRP A 80 -2.92 -8.09 2.61
CA TRP A 80 -2.12 -6.87 2.80
C TRP A 80 -1.04 -6.69 1.74
N ASP A 81 -1.05 -7.55 0.72
CA ASP A 81 -0.21 -7.37 -0.44
C ASP A 81 -0.56 -6.05 -1.17
N PRO A 82 0.42 -5.40 -1.80
CA PRO A 82 1.78 -5.89 -2.07
C PRO A 82 2.76 -5.72 -0.89
N GLY A 83 2.30 -5.16 0.24
CA GLY A 83 3.05 -5.17 1.50
C GLY A 83 4.18 -4.15 1.58
N THR A 84 4.98 -4.27 2.64
CA THR A 84 5.91 -3.23 3.11
C THR A 84 6.98 -2.81 2.10
N TYR A 85 7.35 -3.70 1.18
CA TYR A 85 8.48 -3.50 0.26
C TYR A 85 8.08 -3.04 -1.15
N TRP A 86 6.78 -2.91 -1.44
CA TRP A 86 6.34 -2.46 -2.76
C TRP A 86 6.48 -0.94 -2.91
N ASN A 87 7.26 -0.53 -3.90
CA ASN A 87 7.53 0.87 -4.19
C ASN A 87 6.45 1.44 -5.13
N TRP A 88 5.37 1.94 -4.52
CA TRP A 88 4.31 2.64 -5.24
C TRP A 88 4.80 3.87 -6.00
N ASP A 89 5.76 4.65 -5.46
CA ASP A 89 6.31 5.83 -6.15
C ASP A 89 6.99 5.43 -7.47
N HIS A 90 7.90 4.45 -7.40
CA HIS A 90 8.55 3.90 -8.58
C HIS A 90 7.55 3.35 -9.58
N TYR A 91 6.56 2.59 -9.10
CA TYR A 91 5.53 2.01 -9.97
C TYR A 91 4.73 3.06 -10.74
N PHE A 92 4.27 4.12 -10.07
CA PHE A 92 3.58 5.24 -10.73
C PHE A 92 4.51 6.03 -11.67
N SER A 93 5.78 6.17 -11.31
CA SER A 93 6.78 6.83 -12.17
C SER A 93 6.94 6.09 -13.51
N LEU A 94 6.94 4.75 -13.49
CA LEU A 94 7.02 3.92 -14.69
C LEU A 94 5.77 4.03 -15.57
N MET A 95 4.61 4.29 -14.96
CA MET A 95 3.39 4.61 -15.70
C MET A 95 3.38 6.04 -16.28
N GLY A 96 4.31 6.89 -15.82
CA GLY A 96 4.44 8.29 -16.24
C GLY A 96 3.57 9.24 -15.42
N VAL A 97 3.21 8.87 -14.19
CA VAL A 97 2.38 9.66 -13.29
C VAL A 97 3.20 10.13 -12.11
N ASN A 98 3.04 11.41 -11.74
CA ASN A 98 3.65 11.98 -10.55
C ASN A 98 2.56 12.49 -9.59
N LEU A 99 2.27 11.69 -8.56
CA LEU A 99 1.25 12.01 -7.56
C LEU A 99 1.66 13.11 -6.56
N ARG A 100 2.92 13.57 -6.59
CA ARG A 100 3.36 14.71 -5.78
C ARG A 100 2.83 16.04 -6.30
N GLN A 101 2.37 16.08 -7.56
CA GLN A 101 1.73 17.27 -8.10
C GLN A 101 0.31 17.38 -7.54
N ASN A 102 0.00 18.48 -6.85
CA ASN A 102 -1.36 18.73 -6.39
C ASN A 102 -2.29 18.99 -7.59
N GLN A 103 -3.00 17.94 -8.02
CA GLN A 103 -4.05 18.01 -9.04
C GLN A 103 -5.46 18.03 -8.41
N GLY A 104 -5.54 18.07 -7.07
CA GLY A 104 -6.79 18.11 -6.34
C GLY A 104 -7.42 19.50 -6.31
N ARG A 105 -8.68 19.56 -5.90
CA ARG A 105 -9.35 20.86 -5.68
C ARG A 105 -8.76 21.54 -4.46
N THR A 106 -8.55 22.85 -4.53
CA THR A 106 -7.99 23.65 -3.43
C THR A 106 -8.93 23.81 -2.24
N ASP A 107 -10.21 23.49 -2.41
CA ASP A 107 -11.22 23.46 -1.33
C ASP A 107 -11.41 22.07 -0.71
N SER A 108 -10.63 21.07 -1.15
CA SER A 108 -10.64 19.73 -0.57
C SER A 108 -9.93 19.69 0.79
N SER A 109 -10.47 18.91 1.72
CA SER A 109 -9.80 18.57 2.99
C SER A 109 -9.02 17.25 2.93
N ILE A 110 -8.96 16.62 1.75
CA ILE A 110 -8.21 15.37 1.54
C ILE A 110 -6.75 15.72 1.25
N ILE A 111 -5.84 15.05 1.94
CA ILE A 111 -4.40 15.12 1.69
C ILE A 111 -3.94 13.86 0.96
N THR A 112 -2.83 13.94 0.24
CA THR A 112 -2.17 12.75 -0.31
C THR A 112 -0.80 12.62 0.36
N ILE A 113 -0.55 11.47 0.98
CA ILE A 113 0.73 11.16 1.63
C ILE A 113 1.67 10.63 0.55
N THR A 114 2.79 11.32 0.34
CA THR A 114 3.80 10.94 -0.66
C THR A 114 5.15 10.79 0.02
N PRO A 115 5.42 9.66 0.72
CA PRO A 115 6.72 9.41 1.31
C PRO A 115 7.81 9.47 0.25
N ASP A 116 8.99 9.92 0.66
CA ASP A 116 10.18 9.80 -0.17
C ASP A 116 10.77 8.41 0.04
N SER A 117 10.71 7.56 -0.99
CA SER A 117 11.21 6.18 -0.94
C SER A 117 12.73 6.07 -0.69
N GLN A 118 13.48 7.16 -0.82
CA GLN A 118 14.93 7.18 -0.55
C GLN A 118 15.24 7.54 0.90
N HIS A 119 14.29 8.16 1.61
CA HIS A 119 14.51 8.73 2.93
C HIS A 119 13.53 8.24 4.00
N ASN A 120 12.56 7.39 3.63
CA ASN A 120 11.64 6.78 4.57
C ASN A 120 12.27 5.56 5.27
N LEU A 121 12.06 5.44 6.59
CA LEU A 121 12.45 4.27 7.39
C LEU A 121 13.90 3.80 7.18
N THR A 122 14.84 4.75 7.12
CA THR A 122 16.27 4.44 7.03
C THR A 122 16.76 3.76 8.32
N ALA A 123 17.93 3.10 8.26
CA ALA A 123 18.51 2.45 9.43
C ALA A 123 18.71 3.39 10.64
N ASP A 124 18.89 4.69 10.38
CA ASP A 124 19.11 5.71 11.40
C ASP A 124 17.80 6.26 12.02
N SER A 125 16.64 5.85 11.50
CA SER A 125 15.33 6.30 12.02
C SER A 125 15.01 5.76 13.43
N GLY A 126 15.64 4.65 13.83
CA GLY A 126 15.29 3.93 15.06
C GLY A 126 14.04 3.06 14.94
N GLU A 127 13.37 3.09 13.79
CA GLU A 127 12.18 2.27 13.50
C GLU A 127 12.53 0.83 13.18
N LYS A 128 11.50 -0.04 13.16
CA LYS A 128 11.64 -1.44 12.75
C LYS A 128 10.39 -1.90 11.98
N VAL A 129 10.57 -2.93 11.18
CA VAL A 129 9.49 -3.75 10.61
C VAL A 129 9.70 -5.15 11.16
N THR A 130 8.63 -5.81 11.60
CA THR A 130 8.71 -7.14 12.21
C THR A 130 7.80 -8.16 11.52
N ASP A 131 8.17 -9.43 11.60
CA ASP A 131 7.34 -10.59 11.26
C ASP A 131 7.38 -11.55 12.45
N ALA A 132 6.24 -11.68 13.13
CA ALA A 132 6.12 -12.40 14.39
C ALA A 132 7.17 -11.94 15.43
N GLY A 133 7.39 -10.62 15.50
CA GLY A 133 8.37 -9.99 16.39
C GLY A 133 9.82 -10.09 15.94
N VAL A 134 10.12 -10.76 14.82
CA VAL A 134 11.47 -10.83 14.24
C VAL A 134 11.70 -9.64 13.33
N ASN A 135 12.78 -8.89 13.53
CA ASN A 135 13.11 -7.75 12.68
C ASN A 135 13.34 -8.19 11.23
N LEU A 136 12.68 -7.53 10.30
CA LEU A 136 12.88 -7.63 8.86
C LEU A 136 13.86 -6.56 8.37
N PRO A 137 14.44 -6.69 7.17
CA PRO A 137 15.24 -5.63 6.57
C PRO A 137 14.43 -4.34 6.44
N LEU A 138 14.95 -3.21 6.92
CA LEU A 138 14.33 -1.91 6.68
C LEU A 138 14.54 -1.43 5.25
N ALA A 139 15.71 -1.74 4.68
CA ALA A 139 16.07 -1.33 3.33
C ALA A 139 15.03 -1.82 2.30
N GLY A 140 14.52 -0.86 1.52
CA GLY A 140 13.48 -1.10 0.52
C GLY A 140 12.06 -1.07 1.06
N SER A 141 11.83 -0.75 2.34
CA SER A 141 10.48 -0.47 2.85
C SER A 141 9.94 0.83 2.24
N ASN A 142 8.68 0.86 1.81
CA ASN A 142 8.10 1.94 1.02
C ASN A 142 6.83 2.54 1.64
N PHE A 143 6.87 2.77 2.96
CA PHE A 143 5.80 3.40 3.73
C PHE A 143 6.37 4.33 4.80
N VAL A 144 5.50 5.10 5.46
CA VAL A 144 5.77 5.79 6.73
C VAL A 144 4.80 5.32 7.80
N TYR A 145 5.27 5.27 9.05
CA TYR A 145 4.40 5.03 10.19
C TYR A 145 3.52 6.24 10.52
N LEU A 146 2.30 5.98 10.96
CA LEU A 146 1.34 6.96 11.42
C LEU A 146 1.28 6.96 12.95
N TYR A 147 1.47 8.15 13.53
CA TYR A 147 1.59 8.34 14.97
C TYR A 147 0.37 9.06 15.52
N GLN A 148 -0.02 8.72 16.75
CA GLN A 148 -1.15 9.35 17.45
C GLN A 148 -0.92 10.84 17.78
N GLN A 149 0.35 11.27 17.80
CA GLN A 149 0.79 12.64 18.07
C GLN A 149 1.90 13.02 17.08
N PRO A 150 2.18 14.31 16.84
CA PRO A 150 3.24 14.76 15.93
C PRO A 150 4.65 14.56 16.54
N SER A 151 5.00 13.32 16.87
CA SER A 151 6.28 12.90 17.44
C SER A 151 6.57 11.44 17.13
N PHE A 152 7.80 11.12 16.72
CA PHE A 152 8.28 9.74 16.53
C PHE A 152 8.39 8.94 17.85
N SER A 153 8.31 9.61 19.00
CA SER A 153 8.20 8.92 20.31
C SER A 153 6.77 8.59 20.72
N SER A 154 5.77 9.01 19.93
CA SER A 154 4.37 8.68 20.18
C SER A 154 4.08 7.22 19.87
N SER A 155 3.01 6.68 20.45
CA SER A 155 2.45 5.41 19.96
C SER A 155 1.96 5.54 18.52
N LEU A 156 2.07 4.43 17.79
CA LEU A 156 1.44 4.24 16.48
C LEU A 156 -0.08 4.28 16.59
N ILE A 157 -0.75 4.78 15.56
CA ILE A 157 -2.21 4.72 15.47
C ILE A 157 -2.65 3.26 15.51
N ALA A 158 -3.72 2.96 16.26
CA ALA A 158 -4.32 1.64 16.25
C ALA A 158 -5.56 1.65 15.37
N ASP A 159 -5.70 0.64 14.52
CA ASP A 159 -7.00 0.33 13.93
C ASP A 159 -7.73 -0.71 14.80
N LYS A 160 -8.89 -0.30 15.32
CA LYS A 160 -9.76 -1.13 16.17
C LYS A 160 -10.24 -2.42 15.49
N ASP A 161 -10.23 -2.45 14.16
CA ASP A 161 -10.66 -3.59 13.36
C ASP A 161 -9.51 -4.57 13.08
N PHE A 162 -8.27 -4.17 13.39
CA PHE A 162 -7.05 -4.97 13.28
C PHE A 162 -6.55 -5.50 14.61
N SER A 163 -6.54 -4.66 15.64
CA SER A 163 -6.06 -5.04 16.97
C SER A 163 -7.05 -4.64 18.06
N SER A 164 -7.08 -5.42 19.15
CA SER A 164 -7.73 -5.02 20.39
C SER A 164 -6.85 -4.08 21.25
N GLY A 165 -5.68 -3.71 20.74
CA GLY A 165 -4.72 -2.84 21.39
C GLY A 165 -5.12 -1.38 21.31
N GLN A 166 -4.47 -0.54 22.11
CA GLN A 166 -4.62 0.92 22.06
C GLN A 166 -3.55 1.59 21.18
N SER A 167 -2.61 0.81 20.64
CA SER A 167 -1.52 1.26 19.77
C SER A 167 -1.32 0.26 18.63
N GLY A 168 -0.94 0.76 17.46
CA GLY A 168 -0.47 -0.07 16.34
C GLY A 168 0.83 -0.80 16.66
N THR A 169 1.32 -1.58 15.71
CA THR A 169 2.47 -2.48 15.88
C THR A 169 3.48 -2.34 14.74
N THR A 170 4.69 -2.84 14.96
CA THR A 170 5.70 -2.87 13.90
C THR A 170 5.54 -4.06 12.96
N GLU A 171 4.50 -4.87 13.14
CA GLU A 171 4.29 -6.07 12.34
C GLU A 171 3.96 -5.69 10.89
N LYS A 172 4.51 -6.47 9.96
CA LYS A 172 4.36 -6.32 8.51
C LYS A 172 2.91 -6.29 8.03
N ASP A 173 2.02 -6.96 8.77
CA ASP A 173 0.61 -7.16 8.45
C ASP A 173 -0.32 -6.35 9.37
N ASP A 174 0.23 -5.38 10.10
CA ASP A 174 -0.53 -4.28 10.68
C ASP A 174 -0.47 -3.08 9.73
N TRP A 175 -1.15 -3.13 8.60
CA TRP A 175 -1.07 -2.03 7.62
C TRP A 175 -1.91 -0.80 7.99
N GLY A 176 -2.71 -0.87 9.06
CA GLY A 176 -3.54 0.24 9.53
C GLY A 176 -2.73 1.42 10.09
N ASP A 177 -1.49 1.19 10.50
CA ASP A 177 -0.57 2.23 10.99
C ASP A 177 0.47 2.68 9.96
N LYS A 178 0.29 2.30 8.69
CA LYS A 178 1.24 2.56 7.61
C LYS A 178 0.57 3.39 6.52
N ALA A 179 1.29 4.39 6.01
CA ALA A 179 0.88 5.12 4.81
C ALA A 179 1.93 4.93 3.71
N VAL A 180 1.48 4.41 2.56
CA VAL A 180 2.29 4.24 1.36
C VAL A 180 2.17 5.45 0.43
N PHE A 181 2.98 5.49 -0.62
CA PHE A 181 2.93 6.56 -1.61
C PHE A 181 1.55 6.67 -2.28
N GLY A 182 1.01 7.88 -2.22
CA GLY A 182 -0.27 8.26 -2.78
C GLY A 182 -1.48 7.81 -1.95
N GLN A 183 -1.29 7.37 -0.71
CA GLN A 183 -2.38 7.14 0.24
C GLN A 183 -3.14 8.45 0.53
N GLN A 184 -4.46 8.39 0.64
CA GLN A 184 -5.35 9.53 0.90
C GLN A 184 -6.20 9.30 2.15
#